data_AF-A0A7C3CKC6-F1
#
_entry.id   AF-A0A7C3CKC6-F1
#
_cell.length_a   1.000
_cell.length_b   1.000
_cell.length_c   1.000
_cell.angle_alpha   90.00
_cell.angle_beta   90.00
_cell.angle_gamma   90.00
#
_symmetry.space_group_name_H-M   'P 1'
#
loop_
_entity.id
_entity.type
_entity.pdbx_description
1 polymer ?
#
loop_
_entity_poly.entity_id
_entity_poly.type
_entity_poly.pdbx_seq_one_letter_code
_entity_poly.pdbx_strand_id
1 'polypeptide(L)'
;MQRATMESLKQRMRVQSARDVFRRLARYTHQRIVDEIAADAPIAAQRDGGRWVAVCECGGAEVVAGPDAPDDEQVFFCCSCGNASVGGRWRPVVYEEVRDAVE
;
A
#
# COMPACT_ATOMS: atom_id res chain seq x y z
N MET A 1 -8.36 8.26 -19.56
CA MET A 1 -8.09 6.91 -19.00
C MET A 1 -8.58 6.88 -17.56
N GLN A 2 -9.69 6.19 -17.26
CA GLN A 2 -10.16 6.06 -15.87
C GLN A 2 -9.14 5.19 -15.09
N ARG A 3 -8.48 5.78 -14.09
CA ARG A 3 -7.46 5.11 -13.26
C ARG A 3 -8.17 4.20 -12.25
N ALA A 4 -7.93 2.88 -12.37
CA ALA A 4 -8.50 1.84 -11.52
C ALA A 4 -8.34 2.14 -10.02
N THR A 5 -9.42 2.00 -9.25
CA THR A 5 -9.44 2.00 -7.79
C THR A 5 -9.07 0.60 -7.26
N MET A 6 -8.65 0.50 -5.99
CA MET A 6 -8.37 -0.80 -5.36
C MET A 6 -9.59 -1.74 -5.46
N GLU A 7 -10.80 -1.21 -5.32
CA GLU A 7 -12.05 -1.95 -5.48
C GLU A 7 -12.23 -2.50 -6.90
N SER A 8 -11.94 -1.69 -7.93
CA SER A 8 -11.99 -2.16 -9.32
C SER A 8 -10.92 -3.21 -9.64
N LEU A 9 -9.76 -3.18 -8.97
CA LEU A 9 -8.73 -4.21 -9.08
C LEU A 9 -9.18 -5.52 -8.41
N LYS A 10 -9.76 -5.45 -7.21
CA LYS A 10 -10.37 -6.59 -6.51
C LYS A 10 -11.41 -7.28 -7.41
N GLN A 11 -12.30 -6.51 -8.02
CA GLN A 11 -13.35 -7.03 -8.92
C GLN A 11 -12.80 -7.69 -10.18
N ARG A 12 -11.85 -7.04 -10.88
CA ARG A 12 -11.23 -7.59 -12.10
C ARG A 12 -10.44 -8.86 -11.83
N MET A 13 -9.76 -8.92 -10.70
CA MET A 13 -8.94 -10.08 -10.31
C MET A 13 -9.75 -11.15 -9.59
N ARG A 14 -11.02 -10.92 -9.23
CA ARG A 14 -11.85 -11.85 -8.44
C ARG A 14 -11.14 -12.24 -7.14
N VAL A 15 -10.68 -11.24 -6.39
CA VAL A 15 -10.05 -11.40 -5.07
C VAL A 15 -10.78 -10.58 -4.02
N GLN A 16 -10.73 -11.02 -2.77
CA GLN A 16 -11.53 -10.42 -1.69
C GLN A 16 -10.78 -9.32 -0.92
N SER A 17 -9.44 -9.37 -0.89
CA SER A 17 -8.61 -8.43 -0.12
C SER A 17 -7.57 -7.72 -0.98
N ALA A 18 -7.11 -6.55 -0.53
CA ALA A 18 -5.96 -5.87 -1.14
C ALA A 18 -4.70 -6.74 -1.08
N ARG A 19 -4.52 -7.49 0.02
CA ARG A 19 -3.41 -8.45 0.18
C ARG A 19 -3.38 -9.50 -0.94
N ASP A 20 -4.53 -9.99 -1.37
CA ASP A 20 -4.61 -10.97 -2.46
C ASP A 20 -4.24 -10.40 -3.84
N VAL A 21 -4.57 -9.13 -4.09
CA VAL A 21 -4.12 -8.41 -5.30
C VAL A 21 -2.59 -8.40 -5.33
N PHE A 22 -1.97 -7.94 -4.24
CA PHE A 22 -0.52 -7.86 -4.12
C PHE A 22 0.16 -9.24 -4.15
N ARG A 23 -0.42 -10.27 -3.52
CA ARG A 23 0.08 -11.67 -3.63
C ARG A 23 0.13 -12.15 -5.06
N ARG A 24 -0.86 -11.80 -5.88
CA ARG A 24 -0.84 -12.15 -7.30
C ARG A 24 0.20 -11.35 -8.06
N LEU A 25 0.29 -10.05 -7.83
CA LEU A 25 1.28 -9.19 -8.48
C LEU A 25 2.72 -9.61 -8.16
N ALA A 26 3.00 -9.93 -6.89
CA ALA A 26 4.32 -10.40 -6.45
C ALA A 26 4.77 -11.70 -7.14
N ARG A 27 3.83 -12.60 -7.47
CA ARG A 27 4.14 -13.79 -8.29
C ARG A 27 4.57 -13.42 -9.71
N TYR A 28 3.99 -12.38 -10.29
CA TYR A 28 4.37 -11.90 -11.63
C TYR A 28 5.69 -11.12 -11.62
N THR A 29 5.98 -10.40 -10.52
CA THR A 29 7.21 -9.58 -10.39
C THR A 29 8.36 -10.31 -9.70
N HIS A 30 8.20 -11.60 -9.39
CA HIS A 30 9.15 -12.42 -8.61
C HIS A 30 9.56 -11.81 -7.26
N GLN A 31 8.66 -11.04 -6.65
CA GLN A 31 8.88 -10.44 -5.34
C GLN A 31 8.47 -11.40 -4.23
N ARG A 32 9.21 -11.38 -3.13
CA ARG A 32 8.89 -12.14 -1.93
C ARG A 32 7.94 -11.33 -1.06
N ILE A 33 6.75 -11.86 -0.83
CA ILE A 33 5.85 -11.38 0.24
C ILE A 33 6.00 -12.31 1.44
N VAL A 34 6.27 -11.72 2.60
CA VAL A 34 6.16 -12.37 3.90
C VAL A 34 4.84 -11.91 4.51
N ASP A 35 3.99 -12.86 4.90
CA ASP A 35 2.63 -12.57 5.39
C ASP A 35 2.62 -12.12 6.86
N GLU A 36 3.51 -11.19 7.18
CA GLU A 36 3.70 -10.60 8.51
C GLU A 36 3.76 -9.08 8.36
N ILE A 37 3.32 -8.37 9.38
CA ILE A 37 3.37 -6.90 9.44
C ILE A 37 4.65 -6.50 10.18
N ALA A 38 5.47 -5.65 9.57
CA ALA A 38 6.59 -4.98 10.22
C ALA A 38 6.07 -3.76 11.01
N ALA A 39 5.49 -4.02 12.20
CA ALA A 39 4.91 -2.99 13.05
C ALA A 39 5.90 -1.89 13.46
N ASP A 40 7.19 -2.22 13.46
CA ASP A 40 8.33 -1.35 13.74
C ASP A 40 8.75 -0.45 12.57
N ALA A 41 8.15 -0.63 11.38
CA ALA A 41 8.51 0.08 10.16
C ALA A 41 7.28 0.65 9.41
N PRO A 42 6.54 1.59 10.01
CA PRO A 42 5.42 2.24 9.35
C PRO A 42 5.86 3.00 8.09
N ILE A 43 4.91 3.23 7.19
CA ILE A 43 5.09 4.10 6.04
C ILE A 43 4.03 5.20 6.04
N ALA A 44 4.47 6.44 5.85
CA ALA A 44 3.56 7.57 5.76
C ALA A 44 2.81 7.54 4.42
N ALA A 45 1.51 7.81 4.47
CA ALA A 45 0.70 8.09 3.30
C ALA A 45 0.22 9.54 3.31
N GLN A 46 0.25 10.15 2.14
CA GLN A 46 -0.19 11.52 1.90
C GLN A 46 -1.36 11.56 0.92
N ARG A 47 -2.17 12.61 0.96
CA ARG A 47 -3.23 12.84 -0.02
C ARG A 47 -2.66 13.39 -1.32
N ASP A 48 -2.87 12.68 -2.42
CA ASP A 48 -2.58 13.11 -3.79
C ASP A 48 -3.82 12.91 -4.67
N GLY A 49 -4.34 14.00 -5.25
CA GLY A 49 -5.49 13.94 -6.17
C GLY A 49 -6.74 13.23 -5.60
N GLY A 50 -7.00 13.37 -4.30
CA GLY A 50 -8.13 12.74 -3.60
C GLY A 50 -7.92 11.25 -3.25
N ARG A 51 -6.69 10.74 -3.33
CA ARG A 51 -6.31 9.37 -2.96
C ARG A 51 -5.19 9.40 -1.94
N TRP A 52 -5.10 8.34 -1.14
CA TRP A 52 -3.95 8.15 -0.26
C TRP A 52 -2.84 7.42 -1.01
N VAL A 53 -1.63 7.97 -0.98
CA VAL A 53 -0.46 7.44 -1.67
C VAL A 53 0.68 7.36 -0.67
N ALA A 54 1.31 6.18 -0.58
CA ALA A 54 2.53 5.99 0.20
C ALA A 54 3.73 5.94 -0.75
N VAL A 55 4.82 6.60 -0.35
CA VAL A 55 6.06 6.68 -1.13
C VAL A 55 7.13 5.87 -0.42
N CYS A 56 7.62 4.82 -1.08
CA CYS A 56 8.70 4.00 -0.59
C CYS A 56 10.06 4.69 -0.76
N GLU A 57 10.99 4.42 0.14
CA GLU A 57 12.38 4.87 0.08
C GLU A 57 13.13 4.44 -1.18
N CYS A 58 12.64 3.43 -1.92
CA CYS A 58 13.18 3.04 -3.23
C CYS A 58 12.73 3.96 -4.39
N GLY A 59 11.86 4.92 -4.13
CA GLY A 59 11.23 5.79 -5.13
C GLY A 59 9.94 5.22 -5.75
N GLY A 60 9.49 4.04 -5.32
CA GLY A 60 8.17 3.48 -5.67
C GLY A 60 7.04 4.24 -4.97
N ALA A 61 5.87 4.30 -5.61
CA ALA A 61 4.69 4.93 -5.02
C ALA A 61 3.43 4.14 -5.37
N GLU A 62 2.61 3.87 -4.36
CA GLU A 62 1.41 3.06 -4.50
C GLU A 62 0.21 3.71 -3.82
N VAL A 63 -0.96 3.55 -4.44
CA VAL A 63 -2.23 3.94 -3.82
C VAL A 63 -2.53 2.96 -2.70
N VAL A 64 -2.76 3.49 -1.51
CA VAL A 64 -3.11 2.72 -0.31
C VAL A 64 -4.58 2.93 0.04
N ALA A 65 -5.12 2.04 0.87
CA ALA A 65 -6.43 2.24 1.46
C ALA A 65 -6.42 3.52 2.32
N GLY A 66 -7.57 4.18 2.48
CA GLY A 66 -7.69 5.35 3.37
C GLY A 66 -7.87 4.96 4.84
N PRO A 67 -7.87 5.95 5.76
CA PRO A 67 -8.04 5.71 7.20
C PRO A 67 -9.42 5.11 7.55
N ASP A 68 -10.41 5.23 6.67
CA ASP A 68 -11.74 4.65 6.84
C ASP A 68 -11.82 3.16 6.43
N ALA A 69 -10.74 2.60 5.87
CA ALA A 69 -10.69 1.20 5.48
C ALA A 69 -10.47 0.28 6.70
N PRO A 70 -10.82 -1.02 6.62
CA PRO A 70 -10.51 -1.99 7.66
C PRO A 70 -9.02 -2.06 7.98
N ASP A 71 -8.66 -2.29 9.25
CA ASP A 71 -7.26 -2.30 9.72
C ASP A 71 -6.36 -3.27 8.92
N ASP A 72 -6.90 -4.39 8.47
CA ASP A 72 -6.15 -5.38 7.69
C ASP A 72 -5.83 -4.92 6.25
N GLU A 73 -6.52 -3.89 5.77
CA GLU A 73 -6.30 -3.22 4.49
C GLU A 73 -5.43 -1.96 4.58
N GLN A 74 -5.20 -1.41 5.78
CA GLN A 74 -4.32 -0.26 6.04
C GLN A 74 -2.83 -0.67 6.03
N VAL A 75 -2.44 -1.42 5.00
CA VAL A 75 -1.09 -1.96 4.82
C VAL A 75 -0.54 -1.60 3.45
N PHE A 76 0.78 -1.49 3.39
CA PHE A 76 1.53 -1.14 2.20
C PHE A 76 2.47 -2.26 1.76
N PHE A 77 2.52 -2.48 0.45
CA PHE A 77 3.53 -3.31 -0.20
C PHE A 77 4.01 -2.64 -1.49
N CYS A 78 5.31 -2.35 -1.57
CA CYS A 78 5.89 -1.72 -2.74
C CYS A 78 5.97 -2.72 -3.90
N CYS A 79 5.34 -2.40 -5.03
CA CYS A 79 5.38 -3.21 -6.25
C CYS A 79 6.72 -3.09 -6.98
N SER A 80 7.60 -2.14 -6.61
CA SER A 80 8.93 -1.97 -7.21
C SER A 80 10.02 -2.78 -6.50
N CYS A 81 10.15 -2.64 -5.18
CA CYS A 81 11.21 -3.31 -4.41
C CYS A 81 10.70 -4.49 -3.56
N GLY A 82 9.39 -4.70 -3.49
CA GLY A 82 8.80 -5.74 -2.66
C GLY A 82 9.09 -5.57 -1.18
N ASN A 83 9.18 -4.33 -0.67
CA ASN A 83 9.50 -4.01 0.73
C ASN A 83 10.83 -4.66 1.20
N ALA A 84 11.86 -4.67 0.36
CA ALA A 84 13.14 -5.31 0.65
C ALA A 84 13.78 -4.84 1.97
N SER A 85 13.62 -3.56 2.33
CA SER A 85 14.14 -2.96 3.58
C SER A 85 13.59 -3.61 4.85
N VAL A 86 12.38 -4.17 4.80
CA VAL A 86 11.73 -4.86 5.92
C VAL A 86 11.59 -6.37 5.67
N GLY A 87 12.37 -6.91 4.72
CA GLY A 87 12.41 -8.34 4.42
C GLY A 87 11.17 -8.87 3.70
N GLY A 88 10.44 -8.02 2.96
CA GLY A 88 9.23 -8.41 2.25
C GLY A 88 7.96 -8.47 3.08
N ARG A 89 8.02 -7.98 4.33
CA ARG A 89 6.88 -7.84 5.23
C ARG A 89 5.98 -6.67 4.81
N TRP A 90 4.71 -6.74 5.17
CA TRP A 90 3.76 -5.63 5.04
C TRP A 90 4.16 -4.49 5.96
N ARG A 91 4.01 -3.25 5.51
CA ARG A 91 4.24 -2.08 6.37
C ARG A 91 2.89 -1.47 6.76
N PRO A 92 2.67 -1.13 8.04
CA PRO A 92 1.47 -0.42 8.42
C PRO A 92 1.49 0.99 7.81
N VAL A 93 0.35 1.41 7.28
CA VAL A 93 0.19 2.76 6.75
C VAL A 93 -0.14 3.71 7.90
N VAL A 94 0.61 4.80 8.00
CA VAL A 94 0.31 5.91 8.90
C VAL A 94 -0.19 7.06 8.05
N TYR A 95 -1.40 7.51 8.35
CA TYR A 95 -1.99 8.66 7.69
C TYR A 95 -1.53 9.90 8.43
N GLU A 96 -0.54 10.58 7.87
CA GLU A 96 -0.26 11.93 8.31
C GLU A 96 -1.39 12.81 7.76
N GLU A 97 -2.39 13.11 8.59
CA GLU A 97 -3.14 14.34 8.37
C GLU A 97 -2.09 15.43 8.35
N VAL A 98 -1.92 16.10 7.21
CA VAL A 98 -1.19 17.35 7.19
C VAL A 98 -1.92 18.23 8.20
N ARG A 99 -1.38 18.34 9.41
CA ARG A 99 -1.68 19.47 10.26
C ARG A 99 -1.20 20.64 9.44
N ASP A 100 -2.15 21.35 8.82
CA ASP A 100 -1.98 22.75 8.50
C ASP A 100 -1.60 23.45 9.81
N ALA A 101 -0.29 23.47 10.04
CA ALA A 101 0.40 24.31 10.97
C ALA A 101 1.50 24.93 10.12
N VAL A 102 1.19 26.07 9.50
CA VAL A 102 1.94 27.32 9.51
C VAL A 102 1.24 28.33 8.58
N GLU A 103 0.66 29.35 9.23
CA GLU A 103 0.25 30.71 8.79
C GLU A 103 -1.03 30.91 7.98
#